data_AF-A0A0N0AW53-F1
#
_entry.id   AF-A0A0N0AW53-F1
#
_cell.length_a   1.000
_cell.length_b   1.000
_cell.length_c   1.000
_cell.angle_alpha   90.00
_cell.angle_beta   90.00
_cell.angle_gamma   90.00
#
_symmetry.space_group_name_H-M   'P 1'
#
loop_
_entity.id
_entity.type
_entity.pdbx_description
1 polymer ?
#
loop_
_entity_poly.entity_id
_entity_poly.type
_entity_poly.pdbx_seq_one_letter_code
_entity_poly.pdbx_strand_id
1 'polypeptide(L)'
;MVAGLLFACHGAASLFGVLGGAHGGGTVEAGTWPGWYAAVIQLVAGGLVLLGLGTRSAAFLASGSMAYAYFKVHQPEALFPLQNGGEPSALFCWVFLLLVFTGPGALALDRLFGAGARDGAAVTVRERKTEEREEQAAPVTA
;
A
#
# COMPACT_ATOMS: atom_id res chain seq x y z
N MET A 1 -8.23 1.68 -0.38
CA MET A 1 -8.73 0.56 0.45
C MET A 1 -9.30 -0.58 -0.40
N VAL A 2 -10.35 -0.37 -1.22
CA VAL A 2 -10.97 -1.47 -2.00
C VAL A 2 -9.97 -2.20 -2.92
N ALA A 3 -9.17 -1.45 -3.69
CA ALA A 3 -8.15 -2.06 -4.55
C ALA A 3 -7.13 -2.91 -3.74
N GLY A 4 -6.67 -2.41 -2.59
CA GLY A 4 -5.78 -3.15 -1.69
C GLY A 4 -6.42 -4.42 -1.13
N LEU A 5 -7.70 -4.36 -0.73
CA LEU A 5 -8.46 -5.52 -0.27
C LEU A 5 -8.58 -6.60 -1.35
N LEU A 6 -9.05 -6.23 -2.54
CA LEU A 6 -9.23 -7.19 -3.64
C LEU A 6 -7.90 -7.81 -4.05
N PHE A 7 -6.84 -7.01 -4.12
CA PHE A 7 -5.50 -7.49 -4.41
C PHE A 7 -5.00 -8.48 -3.34
N ALA A 8 -5.21 -8.17 -2.06
CA ALA A 8 -4.88 -9.08 -0.97
C ALA A 8 -5.70 -10.38 -1.03
N CYS A 9 -6.97 -10.32 -1.40
CA CYS A 9 -7.82 -11.48 -1.61
C CYS A 9 -7.29 -12.39 -2.73
N HIS A 10 -6.83 -11.84 -3.85
CA HIS A 10 -6.22 -12.64 -4.93
C HIS A 10 -4.94 -13.35 -4.46
N GLY A 11 -4.11 -12.66 -3.68
CA GLY A 11 -2.93 -13.26 -3.05
C GLY A 11 -3.30 -14.38 -2.08
N ALA A 12 -4.29 -14.15 -1.20
CA ALA A 12 -4.78 -15.15 -0.26
C ALA A 12 -5.37 -16.38 -0.97
N ALA A 13 -6.18 -16.16 -2.01
CA ALA A 13 -6.74 -17.23 -2.82
C ALA A 13 -5.64 -18.08 -3.46
N SER A 14 -4.60 -17.44 -3.99
CA SER A 14 -3.51 -18.11 -4.68
C SER A 14 -2.56 -18.85 -3.72
N LEU A 15 -2.30 -18.32 -2.52
CA LEU A 15 -1.37 -18.91 -1.56
C LEU A 15 -2.00 -19.95 -0.64
N PHE A 16 -3.27 -19.76 -0.28
CA PHE A 16 -3.93 -20.59 0.74
C PHE A 16 -5.14 -21.37 0.22
N GLY A 17 -5.54 -21.18 -1.04
CA GLY A 17 -6.67 -21.91 -1.64
C GLY A 17 -8.03 -21.49 -1.07
N VAL A 18 -8.07 -20.35 -0.37
CA VAL A 18 -9.30 -19.76 0.18
C VAL A 18 -10.03 -18.93 -0.89
N LEU A 19 -11.24 -18.47 -0.60
CA LEU A 19 -12.01 -17.55 -1.48
C LEU A 19 -12.23 -18.07 -2.91
N GLY A 20 -12.23 -19.40 -3.11
CA GLY A 20 -12.36 -20.03 -4.43
C GLY A 20 -11.04 -20.50 -5.07
N GLY A 21 -9.89 -20.23 -4.44
CA GLY A 21 -8.58 -20.70 -4.88
C GLY A 21 -8.06 -20.05 -6.17
N ALA A 22 -6.87 -20.46 -6.62
CA ALA A 22 -6.29 -19.99 -7.88
C ALA A 22 -7.05 -20.57 -9.09
N HIS A 23 -7.44 -19.75 -10.07
CA HIS A 23 -8.03 -20.20 -11.35
C HIS A 23 -9.10 -21.31 -11.26
N GLY A 24 -9.97 -21.27 -10.25
CA GLY A 24 -11.04 -22.26 -10.06
C GLY A 24 -10.74 -23.36 -9.02
N GLY A 25 -9.61 -23.30 -8.32
CA GLY A 25 -9.38 -24.09 -7.11
C GLY A 25 -7.90 -24.30 -6.76
N GLY A 26 -7.65 -24.60 -5.48
CA GLY A 26 -6.32 -24.96 -4.99
C GLY A 26 -5.36 -23.78 -4.83
N THR A 27 -4.08 -24.10 -4.66
CA THR A 27 -2.98 -23.16 -4.42
C THR A 27 -1.99 -23.15 -5.58
N VAL A 28 -1.25 -22.05 -5.71
CA VAL A 28 -0.06 -21.98 -6.56
C VAL A 28 1.12 -22.59 -5.79
N GLU A 29 1.80 -23.55 -6.41
CA GLU A 29 2.97 -24.21 -5.82
C GLU A 29 4.08 -23.20 -5.48
N ALA A 30 4.70 -23.38 -4.31
CA ALA A 30 5.71 -22.47 -3.80
C ALA A 30 6.91 -22.32 -4.74
N GLY A 31 7.34 -21.08 -4.99
CA GLY A 31 8.47 -20.77 -5.87
C GLY A 31 8.14 -20.77 -7.38
N THR A 32 6.91 -21.10 -7.77
CA THR A 32 6.50 -21.08 -9.19
C THR A 32 6.58 -19.68 -9.79
N TRP A 33 7.37 -19.52 -10.85
CA TRP A 33 7.45 -18.27 -11.61
C TRP A 33 6.38 -18.19 -12.71
N PRO A 34 5.69 -17.04 -12.90
CA PRO A 34 5.68 -15.85 -12.03
C PRO A 34 4.64 -15.93 -10.88
N GLY A 35 3.77 -16.95 -10.91
CA GLY A 35 2.51 -16.97 -10.16
C GLY A 35 2.65 -16.88 -8.63
N TRP A 36 3.60 -17.61 -8.04
CA TRP A 36 3.75 -17.63 -6.58
C TRP A 36 4.27 -16.29 -6.04
N TYR A 37 5.25 -15.70 -6.72
CA TYR A 37 5.79 -14.39 -6.36
C TYR A 37 4.74 -13.28 -6.54
N ALA A 38 3.96 -13.35 -7.63
CA ALA A 38 2.84 -12.45 -7.83
C ALA A 38 1.82 -12.57 -6.68
N ALA A 39 1.52 -13.78 -6.21
CA ALA A 39 0.59 -14.02 -5.12
C ALA A 39 1.10 -13.47 -3.77
N VAL A 40 2.39 -13.61 -3.47
CA VAL A 40 3.03 -13.00 -2.30
C VAL A 40 2.94 -11.48 -2.34
N ILE A 41 3.29 -10.88 -3.48
CA ILE A 41 3.17 -9.43 -3.67
C ILE A 41 1.72 -8.97 -3.50
N GLN A 42 0.77 -9.72 -4.08
CA GLN A 42 -0.65 -9.44 -3.97
C GLN A 42 -1.13 -9.37 -2.52
N LEU A 43 -0.80 -10.38 -1.73
CA LEU A 43 -1.18 -10.45 -0.32
C LEU A 43 -0.53 -9.34 0.50
N VAL A 44 0.79 -9.20 0.41
CA VAL A 44 1.56 -8.29 1.27
C VAL A 44 1.33 -6.84 0.87
N ALA A 45 1.52 -6.48 -0.40
CA ALA A 45 1.34 -5.11 -0.85
C ALA A 45 -0.14 -4.70 -0.79
N GLY A 46 -1.06 -5.60 -1.13
CA GLY A 46 -2.49 -5.37 -0.98
C GLY A 46 -2.89 -5.09 0.47
N GLY A 47 -2.38 -5.89 1.41
CA GLY A 47 -2.59 -5.69 2.86
C GLY A 47 -2.01 -4.36 3.37
N LEU A 48 -0.79 -4.02 2.98
CA LEU A 48 -0.16 -2.74 3.33
C LEU A 48 -0.95 -1.53 2.80
N VAL A 49 -1.41 -1.59 1.54
CA VAL A 49 -2.26 -0.54 0.94
C VAL A 49 -3.64 -0.49 1.59
N LEU A 50 -4.21 -1.64 1.96
CA LEU A 50 -5.49 -1.72 2.66
C LEU A 50 -5.40 -1.04 4.03
N LEU A 51 -4.37 -1.37 4.81
CA LEU A 51 -4.15 -0.81 6.14
C LEU A 51 -3.63 0.64 6.09
N GLY A 52 -3.20 1.10 4.92
CA GLY A 52 -2.62 2.42 4.76
C GLY A 52 -1.23 2.53 5.36
N LEU A 53 -0.46 1.44 5.39
CA LEU A 53 0.90 1.35 5.94
C LEU A 53 1.91 1.41 4.80
N GLY A 54 2.74 2.46 4.74
CA GLY A 54 3.78 2.58 3.70
C GLY A 54 3.21 2.53 2.27
N THR A 55 1.99 3.04 2.07
CA THR A 55 1.19 2.82 0.86
C THR A 55 1.88 3.22 -0.43
N ARG A 56 2.71 4.28 -0.43
CA ARG A 56 3.41 4.69 -1.66
C ARG A 56 4.37 3.61 -2.14
N SER A 57 5.18 3.04 -1.23
CA SER A 57 6.13 1.98 -1.56
C SER A 57 5.43 0.68 -1.94
N ALA A 58 4.41 0.28 -1.15
CA ALA A 58 3.62 -0.91 -1.44
C ALA A 58 2.89 -0.81 -2.78
N ALA A 59 2.30 0.35 -3.08
CA ALA A 59 1.60 0.60 -4.34
C ALA A 59 2.58 0.62 -5.52
N PHE A 60 3.80 1.15 -5.37
CA PHE A 60 4.80 1.10 -6.44
C PHE A 60 5.17 -0.35 -6.80
N LEU A 61 5.40 -1.21 -5.79
CA LEU A 61 5.67 -2.63 -6.00
C LEU A 61 4.48 -3.37 -6.63
N ALA A 62 3.27 -3.13 -6.14
CA ALA A 62 2.04 -3.73 -6.69
C ALA A 62 1.78 -3.27 -8.14
N SER A 63 2.06 -2.01 -8.45
CA SER A 63 1.96 -1.47 -9.81
C SER A 63 2.95 -2.16 -10.75
N GLY A 64 4.21 -2.28 -10.33
CA GLY A 64 5.26 -2.96 -11.11
C GLY A 64 4.96 -4.44 -11.38
N SER A 65 4.46 -5.18 -10.39
CA SER A 65 4.12 -6.60 -10.59
C SER A 65 2.97 -6.78 -11.57
N MET A 66 1.98 -5.88 -11.57
CA MET A 66 0.85 -5.92 -12.50
C MET A 66 1.22 -5.40 -13.90
N ALA A 67 2.14 -4.45 -14.00
CA ALA A 67 2.75 -4.07 -15.27
C ALA A 67 3.46 -5.28 -15.90
N TYR A 68 4.26 -6.01 -15.11
CA TYR A 68 4.88 -7.25 -15.58
C TYR A 68 3.82 -8.26 -16.04
N ALA A 69 2.78 -8.49 -15.23
CA ALA A 69 1.69 -9.40 -15.60
C ALA A 69 1.07 -9.00 -16.94
N TYR A 70 0.77 -7.71 -17.16
CA TYR A 70 0.23 -7.26 -18.43
C TYR A 70 1.21 -7.50 -19.58
N PHE A 71 2.42 -6.94 -19.54
CA PHE A 71 3.33 -6.95 -20.68
C PHE A 71 3.96 -8.31 -20.97
N LYS A 72 4.14 -9.17 -19.96
CA LYS A 72 4.78 -10.49 -20.14
C LYS A 72 3.81 -11.65 -20.20
N VAL A 73 2.62 -11.55 -19.59
CA VAL A 73 1.66 -12.66 -19.56
C VAL A 73 0.50 -12.40 -20.53
N HIS A 74 -0.11 -11.20 -20.52
CA HIS A 74 -1.33 -10.95 -21.29
C HIS A 74 -1.11 -10.33 -22.67
N GLN A 75 -0.20 -9.35 -22.79
CA GLN A 75 0.04 -8.63 -24.05
C GLN A 75 0.46 -9.55 -25.21
N PRO A 76 1.24 -10.63 -25.01
CA PRO A 76 1.54 -11.59 -26.08
C PRO A 76 0.31 -12.21 -26.75
N GLU A 77 -0.81 -12.34 -26.04
CA GLU A 77 -2.05 -12.94 -26.57
C GLU A 77 -2.84 -11.94 -27.44
N ALA A 78 -2.93 -10.67 -27.02
CA ALA A 78 -3.51 -9.59 -27.82
C ALA A 78 -3.07 -8.21 -27.30
N LEU A 79 -3.16 -7.16 -28.13
CA LEU A 79 -2.76 -5.81 -27.71
C LEU A 79 -3.75 -5.15 -26.74
N PHE A 80 -5.04 -5.40 -26.88
CA PHE A 80 -6.07 -4.79 -26.03
C PHE A 80 -6.40 -5.69 -24.83
N PRO A 81 -6.45 -5.15 -23.59
CA PRO A 81 -6.75 -5.93 -22.38
C PRO A 81 -8.04 -6.74 -22.48
N LEU A 82 -9.06 -6.15 -23.11
CA LEU A 82 -10.38 -6.76 -23.34
C LEU A 82 -10.31 -8.07 -24.14
N GLN A 83 -9.25 -8.28 -24.91
CA GLN A 83 -9.08 -9.44 -25.79
C GLN A 83 -8.14 -10.51 -25.21
N ASN A 84 -7.40 -10.21 -24.15
CA ASN A 84 -6.36 -11.09 -23.60
C ASN A 84 -6.54 -11.44 -22.11
N GLY A 85 -7.67 -11.04 -21.50
CA GLY A 85 -7.94 -11.25 -20.08
C GLY A 85 -7.04 -10.43 -19.14
N GLY A 86 -6.29 -9.47 -19.66
CA GLY A 86 -5.36 -8.61 -18.93
C GLY A 86 -5.99 -7.35 -18.36
N GLU A 87 -7.32 -7.19 -18.45
CA GLU A 87 -8.04 -6.05 -17.86
C GLU A 87 -7.74 -5.86 -16.37
N PRO A 88 -7.76 -6.91 -15.51
CA PRO A 88 -7.41 -6.74 -14.10
C PRO A 88 -5.97 -6.29 -13.91
N SER A 89 -5.04 -6.86 -14.67
CA SER A 89 -3.61 -6.50 -14.62
C SER A 89 -3.40 -5.03 -14.98
N ALA A 90 -4.02 -4.55 -16.06
CA ALA A 90 -3.96 -3.15 -16.45
C ALA A 90 -4.60 -2.23 -15.40
N LEU A 91 -5.79 -2.57 -14.90
CA LEU A 91 -6.50 -1.77 -13.91
C LEU A 91 -5.73 -1.67 -12.59
N PHE A 92 -5.28 -2.79 -12.02
CA PHE A 92 -4.48 -2.76 -10.79
C PHE A 92 -3.17 -1.99 -11.00
N CYS A 93 -2.49 -2.17 -12.14
CA CYS A 93 -1.27 -1.42 -12.46
C CYS A 93 -1.48 0.09 -12.34
N TRP A 94 -2.49 0.63 -13.03
CA TRP A 94 -2.76 2.06 -13.06
C TRP A 94 -3.34 2.59 -11.75
N VAL A 95 -4.23 1.84 -11.09
CA VAL A 95 -4.79 2.21 -9.79
C VAL A 95 -3.69 2.31 -8.73
N PHE A 96 -2.80 1.32 -8.66
CA PHE A 96 -1.68 1.39 -7.70
C PHE A 96 -0.68 2.48 -8.08
N LEU A 97 -0.41 2.71 -9.37
CA LEU A 97 0.44 3.83 -9.79
C LEU A 97 -0.13 5.19 -9.33
N LEU A 98 -1.44 5.39 -9.43
CA LEU A 98 -2.10 6.59 -8.90
C LEU A 98 -1.96 6.70 -7.37
N LEU A 99 -1.99 5.58 -6.64
CA LEU A 99 -1.78 5.55 -5.19
C LEU A 99 -0.34 5.88 -4.77
N VAL A 100 0.66 5.69 -5.64
CA VAL A 100 2.03 6.17 -5.39
C VAL A 100 2.04 7.69 -5.21
N PHE A 101 1.24 8.41 -5.99
CA PHE A 101 1.18 9.87 -5.97
C PHE A 101 0.18 10.41 -4.94
N THR A 102 -1.00 9.80 -4.86
CA THR A 102 -2.11 10.25 -4.00
C THR A 102 -1.98 9.78 -2.55
N GLY A 103 -1.30 8.66 -2.29
CA GLY A 103 -1.05 8.13 -0.96
C GLY A 103 -2.25 7.38 -0.33
N PRO A 104 -2.21 7.11 0.98
CA PRO A 104 -3.12 6.17 1.66
C PRO A 104 -4.54 6.70 1.97
N GLY A 105 -4.82 7.97 1.71
CA GLY A 105 -6.13 8.59 1.99
C GLY A 105 -6.40 8.88 3.48
N ALA A 106 -7.64 9.25 3.82
CA ALA A 106 -8.03 9.68 5.16
C ALA A 106 -8.11 8.56 6.21
N LEU A 107 -8.45 7.33 5.78
CA LEU A 107 -8.64 6.15 6.63
C LEU A 107 -7.35 5.35 6.89
N ALA A 108 -6.19 5.97 6.70
CA ALA A 108 -4.89 5.31 6.82
C ALA A 108 -4.46 5.12 8.28
N LEU A 109 -4.10 3.89 8.68
CA LEU A 109 -3.60 3.61 10.03
C LEU A 109 -2.24 4.28 10.30
N ASP A 110 -1.45 4.61 9.28
CA ASP A 110 -0.19 5.39 9.42
C ASP A 110 -0.39 6.70 10.19
N ARG A 111 -1.60 7.28 10.17
CA ARG A 111 -1.91 8.50 10.91
C ARG A 111 -1.96 8.29 12.42
N LEU A 112 -2.32 7.09 12.89
CA LEU A 112 -2.34 6.75 14.31
C LEU A 112 -0.93 6.58 14.86
N PHE A 113 -0.01 6.03 14.06
CA PHE A 113 1.39 5.86 14.47
C PHE A 113 2.22 7.14 14.30
N GLY A 114 1.84 8.04 13.38
CA GLY A 114 2.49 9.34 13.20
C GLY A 114 2.01 10.47 14.11
N ALA A 115 0.86 10.32 14.79
CA ALA A 115 0.31 11.34 15.68
C ALA A 115 1.19 11.59 16.92
N GLY A 116 1.75 10.53 17.51
CA GLY A 116 2.57 10.64 18.72
C GLY A 116 3.84 11.50 18.57
N ALA A 117 4.44 11.53 17.37
CA ALA A 117 5.62 12.36 17.10
C ALA A 117 5.27 13.85 16.96
N ARG A 118 4.06 14.18 16.47
CA ARG A 118 3.58 15.56 16.35
C ARG A 118 3.10 16.13 17.67
N ASP A 119 2.49 15.30 18.51
CA ASP A 119 2.07 15.71 19.85
C ASP A 119 3.29 15.98 20.76
N GLY A 120 4.34 15.15 20.69
CA GLY A 120 5.59 15.39 21.43
C GLY A 120 6.31 16.68 20.99
N ALA A 121 6.32 16.97 19.69
CA ALA A 121 6.88 18.21 19.15
C ALA A 121 6.04 19.45 19.53
N ALA A 122 4.71 19.32 19.55
CA ALA A 122 3.82 20.41 19.95
C ALA A 122 3.91 20.72 21.45
N VAL A 123 4.06 19.70 22.30
CA VAL A 123 4.28 19.85 23.75
C VAL A 123 5.61 20.55 24.03
N THR A 124 6.71 20.09 23.43
CA THR A 124 8.05 20.71 23.63
C THR A 124 8.15 22.15 23.11
N VAL A 125 7.41 22.51 22.06
CA VAL A 125 7.33 23.91 21.60
C VAL A 125 6.52 24.78 22.57
N ARG A 126 5.46 24.21 23.18
CA ARG A 126 4.63 24.92 24.16
C ARG A 126 5.36 25.15 25.49
N GLU A 127 6.13 24.16 25.95
CA GLU A 127 6.97 24.28 27.16
C GLU A 127 8.02 25.37 27.01
N ARG A 128 8.81 25.36 25.91
CA ARG A 128 9.80 26.41 25.63
C ARG A 128 9.22 27.82 25.60
N LYS A 129 8.05 27.98 24.98
CA LYS A 129 7.35 29.27 24.91
C LYS A 129 6.87 29.74 26.28
N THR A 130 6.66 28.82 27.22
CA THR A 130 6.24 29.14 28.58
C THR A 130 7.45 29.59 29.40
N GLU A 131 8.57 28.88 29.29
CA GLU A 131 9.86 29.23 29.93
C GLU A 131 10.38 30.60 29.48
N GLU A 132 10.40 30.89 28.16
CA GLU A 132 10.83 32.20 27.64
C GLU A 132 9.96 33.35 28.14
N ARG A 133 8.67 33.08 28.39
CA ARG A 133 7.71 34.06 28.89
C ARG A 133 7.84 34.30 30.39
N GLU A 134 8.29 33.30 31.15
CA GLU A 134 8.65 33.42 32.57
C GLU A 134 9.99 34.14 32.75
N GLU A 135 10.99 33.86 31.92
CA GLU A 135 12.31 34.51 31.94
C GLU A 135 12.21 36.00 31.60
N GLN A 136 11.36 36.39 30.64
CA GLN A 136 11.09 37.81 30.34
C GLN A 136 10.22 38.51 31.41
N ALA A 137 9.49 37.76 32.23
CA ALA A 137 8.66 38.31 33.31
C ALA A 137 9.42 38.43 34.64
N ALA A 138 10.61 37.83 34.75
CA ALA A 138 11.46 37.96 35.93
C ALA A 138 11.99 39.40 36.03
N PRO A 139 11.76 40.11 37.16
CA PRO A 139 12.20 41.49 37.31
C PRO A 139 13.73 41.53 37.34
N VAL A 140 14.32 42.32 36.44
CA VAL A 140 15.77 42.60 36.42
C VAL A 140 16.10 43.41 37.66
N THR A 141 16.51 42.74 38.74
CA THR A 141 17.05 43.40 39.92
C THR A 141 18.43 43.93 39.59
N ALA A 142 18.55 45.25 39.58
CA ALA A 142 19.78 46.04 39.43
C ALA A 142 20.70 45.95 40.65
#